data_AF-A0A2D5I025-F1
#
_entry.id   AF-A0A2D5I025-F1
#
_cell.length_a   1.000
_cell.length_b   1.000
_cell.length_c   1.000
_cell.angle_alpha   90.00
_cell.angle_beta   90.00
_cell.angle_gamma   90.00
#
_symmetry.space_group_name_H-M   'P 1'
#
loop_
_entity.id
_entity.type
_entity.pdbx_description
1 polymer ?
#
loop_
_entity_poly.entity_id
_entity_poly.type
_entity_poly.pdbx_seq_one_letter_code
_entity_poly.pdbx_strand_id
1 'polypeptide(L)' 'MTKKNSTKRIIRKIREKKEGFSKILIGGPLALQDKLLFEKLGADGQALDAEEAIKMAEGFILEKEKNTVSPI' A
#
# COMPACT_ATOMS: atom_id res chain seq x y z
N MET A 1 -10.26 17.40 10.55
CA MET A 1 -9.93 15.97 10.31
C MET A 1 -8.47 15.88 9.89
N THR A 2 -7.64 15.07 10.55
CA THR A 2 -6.19 15.00 10.24
C THR A 2 -5.95 14.22 8.93
N LYS A 3 -4.83 14.50 8.23
CA LYS A 3 -4.44 13.74 7.03
C LYS A 3 -4.41 12.23 7.31
N LYS A 4 -3.85 11.81 8.45
CA LYS A 4 -3.83 10.42 8.93
C LYS A 4 -5.24 9.80 9.02
N ASN A 5 -6.20 10.50 9.63
CA ASN A 5 -7.57 9.99 9.77
C ASN A 5 -8.30 9.91 8.43
N SER A 6 -8.07 10.89 7.54
CA SER A 6 -8.61 10.87 6.17
C SER A 6 -8.07 9.70 5.36
N THR A 7 -6.74 9.47 5.39
CA THR A 7 -6.08 8.35 4.70
C THR A 7 -6.60 7.01 5.21
N LYS A 8 -6.64 6.80 6.55
CA LYS A 8 -7.18 5.57 7.15
C LYS A 8 -8.60 5.28 6.69
N ARG A 9 -9.45 6.31 6.64
CA ARG A 9 -10.85 6.19 6.21
C ARG A 9 -10.96 5.77 4.74
N ILE A 10 -10.14 6.33 3.86
CA ILE A 10 -10.14 6.00 2.43
C ILE A 10 -9.67 4.57 2.22
N ILE A 11 -8.56 4.17 2.83
CA ILE A 11 -8.03 2.81 2.74
C ILE A 11 -9.07 1.79 3.20
N ARG A 12 -9.71 2.03 4.35
CA ARG A 12 -10.81 1.18 4.85
C ARG A 12 -11.92 1.00 3.81
N LYS A 13 -12.38 2.11 3.21
CA LYS A 13 -13.42 2.08 2.17
C LYS A 13 -12.99 1.30 0.91
N ILE A 14 -11.72 1.41 0.51
CA ILE A 14 -11.18 0.63 -0.62
C ILE A 14 -11.22 -0.87 -0.29
N ARG A 15 -10.76 -1.25 0.91
CA ARG A 15 -10.79 -2.66 1.37
C ARG A 15 -12.20 -3.22 1.49
N GLU A 16 -13.17 -2.42 1.93
CA GLU A 16 -14.57 -2.82 2.04
C GLU A 16 -15.22 -3.14 0.70
N LYS A 17 -14.72 -2.58 -0.41
CA LYS A 17 -15.34 -2.75 -1.73
C LYS A 17 -15.18 -4.14 -2.35
N LYS A 18 -14.44 -5.08 -1.73
CA LYS A 18 -14.24 -6.50 -2.18
C LYS A 18 -13.83 -6.72 -3.65
N GLU A 19 -13.60 -5.67 -4.43
CA GLU A 19 -13.16 -5.74 -5.81
C GLU A 19 -11.63 -5.72 -5.88
N GLY A 20 -11.06 -6.92 -6.02
CA GLY A 20 -9.66 -7.09 -6.42
C GLY A 20 -8.61 -6.93 -5.33
N PHE A 21 -7.51 -7.66 -5.50
CA PHE A 21 -6.26 -7.50 -4.77
C PHE A 21 -5.55 -6.21 -5.22
N SER A 22 -6.11 -5.04 -4.90
CA SER A 22 -5.40 -3.78 -5.10
C SER A 22 -4.42 -3.57 -3.96
N LYS A 23 -3.12 -3.60 -4.26
CA LYS A 23 -2.08 -3.14 -3.34
C LYS A 23 -2.17 -1.62 -3.20
N ILE A 24 -2.03 -1.11 -1.99
CA ILE A 24 -2.16 0.30 -1.64
C ILE A 24 -0.84 0.81 -1.11
N LEU A 25 -0.31 1.86 -1.74
CA LEU A 25 0.86 2.58 -1.27
C LEU A 25 0.45 3.95 -0.71
N ILE A 26 1.10 4.38 0.37
CA ILE A 26 1.00 5.76 0.86
C ILE A 26 2.31 6.51 0.60
N GLY A 27 2.22 7.81 0.31
CA GLY A 27 3.40 8.62 0.04
C GLY A 27 3.31 10.05 0.58
N GLY A 28 4.24 10.88 0.13
CA GLY A 28 4.34 12.30 0.50
C GLY A 28 4.65 12.51 1.99
N PRO A 29 4.29 13.68 2.55
CA PRO A 29 4.65 14.04 3.94
C PRO A 29 4.11 13.10 5.02
N LEU A 30 3.18 12.21 4.67
CA LEU A 30 2.66 11.20 5.59
C LEU A 30 3.66 10.05 5.76
N ALA A 31 4.31 9.61 4.68
CA ALA A 31 5.30 8.53 4.70
C ALA A 31 6.57 8.91 5.50
N LEU A 32 6.85 10.21 5.64
CA LEU A 32 8.02 10.72 6.38
C LEU A 32 7.85 10.70 7.91
N GLN A 33 6.63 10.53 8.43
CA GLN A 33 6.36 10.68 9.87
C GLN A 33 6.80 9.48 10.70
N ASP A 34 6.62 8.28 10.16
CA ASP A 34 6.89 7.01 10.83
C ASP A 34 7.05 5.92 9.76
N LYS A 35 8.13 5.14 9.84
CA LYS A 35 8.46 4.07 8.88
C LYS A 35 7.42 2.94 8.85
N LEU A 36 6.63 2.78 9.91
CA LEU A 36 5.59 1.75 10.05
C LEU A 36 4.17 2.37 10.04
N LEU A 37 4.03 3.58 9.52
CA LEU A 37 2.73 4.24 9.47
C LEU A 37 1.76 3.53 8.52
N PHE A 38 2.28 2.97 7.42
CA PHE A 38 1.48 2.25 6.43
C PHE A 38 0.69 1.08 7.04
N GLU A 39 1.30 0.31 7.95
CA GLU A 39 0.64 -0.79 8.66
C GLU A 39 -0.53 -0.29 9.51
N LYS A 40 -0.30 0.78 10.29
CA LYS A 40 -1.32 1.42 11.13
C LYS A 40 -2.50 1.97 10.33
N LEU A 41 -2.27 2.26 9.05
CA LEU A 41 -3.26 2.77 8.10
C LEU A 41 -3.93 1.69 7.25
N GLY A 42 -3.43 0.44 7.28
CA GLY A 42 -3.94 -0.68 6.48
C GLY A 42 -3.50 -0.67 5.02
N ALA A 43 -2.44 0.07 4.70
CA ALA A 43 -1.78 0.05 3.39
C ALA A 43 -0.78 -1.13 3.31
N ASP A 44 -0.35 -1.45 2.10
CA ASP A 44 0.62 -2.53 1.84
C ASP A 44 2.07 -2.02 1.84
N GLY A 45 2.27 -0.70 1.79
CA GLY A 45 3.60 -0.09 1.86
C GLY A 45 3.55 1.43 1.92
N GLN A 46 4.72 2.03 2.09
CA GLN A 46 4.94 3.47 1.96
C GLN A 46 6.15 3.80 1.08
N ALA A 47 6.03 4.83 0.26
CA ALA A 47 7.11 5.34 -0.58
C ALA A 47 7.44 6.79 -0.22
N LEU A 48 8.72 7.10 -0.08
CA LEU A 48 9.22 8.44 0.22
C LEU A 48 9.21 9.34 -1.03
N ASP A 49 9.40 8.73 -2.20
CA ASP A 49 9.41 9.40 -3.50
C ASP A 49 8.81 8.52 -4.60
N ALA A 50 8.87 9.02 -5.84
CA ALA A 50 8.35 8.32 -7.01
C ALA A 50 9.19 7.09 -7.38
N GLU A 51 10.51 7.11 -7.15
CA GLU A 51 11.40 6.00 -7.48
C GLU A 51 11.14 4.80 -6.57
N GLU A 52 11.01 5.04 -5.26
CA GLU A 52 10.60 4.02 -4.29
C GLU A 52 9.21 3.46 -4.59
N ALA A 53 8.27 4.32 -5.01
CA ALA A 53 6.93 3.88 -5.39
C ALA A 53 6.96 2.90 -6.57
N ILE A 54 7.80 3.16 -7.57
CA ILE A 54 8.01 2.26 -8.72
C ILE A 54 8.61 0.93 -8.25
N LYS A 55 9.71 0.97 -7.48
CA LYS A 55 10.37 -0.24 -6.95
C LYS A 55 9.41 -1.13 -6.14
N MET A 56 8.55 -0.52 -5.33
CA MET A 56 7.57 -1.27 -4.55
C MET A 56 6.43 -1.84 -5.40
N ALA A 57 5.98 -1.10 -6.42
CA ALA A 57 5.00 -1.62 -7.36
C ALA A 57 5.55 -2.83 -8.14
N GLU A 58 6.81 -2.77 -8.58
CA GLU A 58 7.51 -3.90 -9.20
C GLU A 58 7.58 -5.10 -8.25
N GLY A 59 7.96 -4.88 -6.99
CA GLY A 59 8.00 -5.92 -5.96
C GLY A 59 6.64 -6.61 -5.78
N PHE A 60 5.55 -5.86 -5.75
CA PHE A 60 4.20 -6.42 -5.64
C PHE A 60 3.76 -7.25 -6.85
N ILE A 61 4.19 -6.87 -8.05
CA ILE A 61 3.91 -7.64 -9.27
C ILE A 61 4.66 -8.97 -9.20
N LEU A 62 5.95 -8.95 -8.85
CA LEU A 62 6.78 -10.16 -8.73
C LEU A 62 6.29 -11.11 -7.63
N GLU A 63 5.85 -10.58 -6.48
CA GLU A 63 5.22 -11.38 -5.41
C GLU A 63 3.96 -12.08 -5.90
N LYS A 64 3.13 -11.38 -6.69
CA LYS A 64 1.91 -11.95 -7.25
C LYS A 64 2.23 -13.06 -8.23
N GLU A 65 3.21 -12.85 -9.12
CA GLU A 65 3.66 -13.86 -10.09
C GLU A 65 4.13 -15.13 -9.36
N LYS A 66 5.04 -15.00 -8.38
CA LYS A 66 5.53 -16.14 -7.58
C LYS A 66 4.40 -16.93 -6.91
N ASN A 67 3.38 -16.24 -6.38
CA ASN A 67 2.23 -16.89 -5.76
C ASN A 67 1.24 -17.53 -6.76
N THR A 68 1.34 -17.18 -8.05
CA THR A 68 0.55 -17.81 -9.13
C THR A 68 1.24 -18.98 -9.82
N VAL A 69 2.57 -19.13 -9.70
CA VAL A 69 3.33 -20.25 -10.31
C VAL A 69 3.48 -21.48 -9.41
N SER A 70 2.79 -21.54 -8.26
CA SER A 70 2.65 -22.79 -7.50
C SER A 70 1.24 -23.40 -7.62
N PRO A 71 0.89 -24.00 -8.77
CA PRO A 71 0.03 -25.17 -8.81
C PRO A 71 0.90 -26.41 -9.03
N ILE A 72 0.97 -27.25 -7.99
CA ILE A 72 1.23 -28.72 -7.98
C ILE A 72 2.37 -29.23 -8.86
#